data_AF-X0UI96-F1
#
_entry.id   AF-X0UI96-F1
#
_cell.length_a   1.000
_cell.length_b   1.000
_cell.length_c   1.000
_cell.angle_alpha   90.00
_cell.angle_beta   90.00
_cell.angle_gamma   90.00
#
_symmetry.space_group_name_H-M   'P 1'
#
loop_
_entity.id
_entity.type
_entity.pdbx_description
1 polymer ?
#
loop_
_entity_poly.entity_id
_entity_poly.type
_entity_poly.pdbx_seq_one_letter_code
_entity_poly.pdbx_strand_id
1 'polypeptide(L)' 'MGGQRAMILFEGNIAAGKSTVGRRLHESGLFGFIEEPVGAWQKDFAANLLGMFYEDPKRWAFTFQLAAFTT' A
#
# COMPACT_ATOMS: atom_id res chain seq x y z
N MET A 1 18.67 1.04 -25.68
CA MET A 1 19.33 1.74 -24.55
C MET A 1 18.50 1.49 -23.30
N GLY A 2 18.84 0.48 -22.51
CA GLY A 2 18.13 0.17 -21.26
C GLY A 2 18.58 1.11 -20.17
N GLY A 3 17.87 2.22 -19.98
CA GLY A 3 18.13 3.13 -18.86
C GLY A 3 17.94 2.41 -17.54
N GLN A 4 18.88 2.60 -16.61
CA GLN A 4 18.83 2.02 -15.27
C GLN A 4 17.58 2.57 -14.56
N ARG A 5 16.68 1.67 -14.12
CA ARG A 5 15.49 2.07 -13.36
C ARG A 5 15.86 2.16 -11.88
N ALA A 6 15.62 3.32 -11.27
CA ALA A 6 15.74 3.49 -9.82
C ALA A 6 14.41 3.17 -9.15
N MET A 7 14.46 2.42 -8.05
CA MET A 7 13.30 2.22 -7.17
C MET A 7 13.41 3.18 -5.99
N ILE A 8 12.34 3.93 -5.74
CA ILE A 8 12.26 4.91 -4.67
C ILE A 8 11.13 4.47 -3.74
N LEU A 9 11.46 4.31 -2.46
CA LEU A 9 10.46 4.09 -1.41
C LEU A 9 9.86 5.44 -1.01
N PHE A 10 8.55 5.58 -1.17
CA PHE A 10 7.84 6.84 -0.93
C PHE A 10 7.08 6.79 0.40
N GLU A 11 7.75 7.21 1.46
CA GLU A 11 7.27 7.11 2.84
C GLU A 11 6.43 8.29 3.32
N GLY A 12 5.62 8.05 4.34
CA GLY A 12 4.85 9.08 5.04
C GLY A 12 3.67 8.52 5.82
N ASN A 13 3.11 9.31 6.73
CA ASN A 13 1.99 8.88 7.57
C ASN A 13 0.72 8.52 6.76
N ILE A 14 -0.19 7.81 7.41
CA ILE A 14 -1.54 7.56 6.88
C ILE A 14 -2.21 8.90 6.59
N ALA A 15 -2.90 8.99 5.45
CA ALA A 15 -3.57 10.20 4.96
C ALA A 15 -2.64 11.40 4.62
N ALA A 16 -1.31 11.21 4.56
CA ALA A 16 -0.37 12.27 4.15
C ALA A 16 -0.44 12.67 2.66
N GLY A 17 -1.32 12.05 1.85
CA GLY A 17 -1.49 12.35 0.43
C GLY A 17 -0.56 11.57 -0.52
N LYS A 18 0.09 10.50 -0.04
CA LYS A 18 1.04 9.69 -0.83
C LYS A 18 0.44 9.17 -2.15
N SER A 19 -0.72 8.51 -2.10
CA SER A 19 -1.39 8.00 -3.31
C SER A 19 -1.76 9.12 -4.29
N THR A 20 -2.15 10.30 -3.78
CA THR A 20 -2.45 11.45 -4.64
C THR A 20 -1.22 11.89 -5.42
N VAL A 21 -0.07 12.05 -4.75
CA VAL A 21 1.18 12.42 -5.41
C VAL A 21 1.65 11.31 -6.36
N GLY A 22 1.62 10.05 -5.92
CA GLY A 22 2.03 8.89 -6.72
C GLY A 22 1.27 8.75 -8.02
N ARG A 23 -0.07 8.89 -8.00
CA ARG A 23 -0.89 8.86 -9.21
C ARG A 23 -0.59 10.02 -10.16
N ARG A 24 -0.34 11.23 -9.64
CA ARG A 24 0.08 12.38 -10.48
C ARG A 24 1.45 12.16 -11.13
N LEU A 25 2.40 11.56 -10.40
CA LEU A 25 3.70 11.18 -10.96
C LEU A 25 3.54 10.12 -12.04
N HIS A 26 2.64 9.15 -11.85
CA HIS A 26 2.32 8.15 -12.87
C HIS A 26 1.71 8.77 -14.13
N GLU A 27 0.74 9.67 -13.96
CA GLU A 27 0.09 10.42 -15.06
C GLU A 27 1.08 11.24 -15.88
N SER A 28 2.21 11.66 -15.30
CA SER A 28 3.25 12.38 -16.05
C SER A 28 3.94 11.54 -17.13
N GLY A 29 3.81 10.21 -17.09
CA GLY A 29 4.49 9.28 -17.99
C GLY A 29 5.99 9.08 -17.71
N LEU A 30 6.55 9.83 -16.75
CA LEU A 30 7.97 9.74 -16.37
C LEU A 30 8.22 8.70 -15.28
N PHE A 31 7.20 8.37 -14.48
CA PHE A 31 7.31 7.48 -13.34
C PHE A 31 6.36 6.30 -13.45
N GLY A 32 6.84 5.12 -13.07
CA GLY A 32 5.97 4.06 -12.60
C GLY A 32 5.50 4.36 -11.19
N PHE A 33 4.31 3.89 -10.82
CA PHE A 33 3.81 3.95 -9.45
C PHE A 33 3.25 2.60 -9.05
N ILE A 34 3.72 2.08 -7.92
CA ILE A 34 3.22 0.85 -7.30
C ILE A 34 2.42 1.31 -6.09
N GLU A 35 1.10 1.14 -6.13
CA GLU A 35 0.21 1.54 -5.05
C GLU A 35 0.12 0.43 -3.98
N GLU A 36 -0.02 0.83 -2.71
CA GLU A 36 -0.30 -0.12 -1.64
C GLU A 36 -1.63 -0.86 -1.91
N PRO A 37 -1.70 -2.18 -1.72
CA PRO A 37 -2.88 -2.98 -2.05
C PRO A 37 -3.98 -2.88 -0.97
N VAL A 38 -4.35 -1.66 -0.57
CA VAL A 38 -5.35 -1.40 0.48
C VAL A 38 -6.68 -2.09 0.19
N GLY A 39 -7.09 -2.13 -1.09
CA GLY A 39 -8.30 -2.82 -1.52
C GLY A 39 -8.27 -4.33 -1.25
N ALA A 40 -7.10 -4.96 -1.43
CA ALA A 40 -6.92 -6.38 -1.16
C ALA A 40 -7.07 -6.68 0.33
N TRP A 41 -6.51 -5.84 1.19
CA TRP A 41 -6.64 -5.97 2.65
C TRP A 41 -8.09 -5.86 3.15
N GLN A 42 -8.96 -5.23 2.35
CA GLN A 42 -10.39 -5.07 2.67
C GLN A 42 -11.28 -6.16 2.09
N LYS A 43 -10.89 -6.79 0.96
CA LYS A 43 -11.81 -7.58 0.14
C LYS A 43 -11.27 -8.95 -0.31
N ASP A 44 -9.97 -9.13 -0.40
CA ASP A 44 -9.38 -10.31 -1.06
C ASP A 44 -9.03 -11.43 -0.07
N PHE A 45 -9.21 -11.17 1.23
CA PHE A 45 -9.15 -12.18 2.29
C PHE A 45 -10.54 -12.61 2.71
N ALA A 46 -10.63 -13.67 3.52
CA ALA A 46 -11.89 -14.19 4.05
C ALA A 46 -12.70 -13.16 4.87
N ALA A 47 -12.07 -12.05 5.27
CA ALA A 47 -12.68 -10.93 5.95
C ALA A 47 -11.92 -9.63 5.65
N ASN A 48 -12.51 -8.49 6.03
CA ASN A 48 -11.86 -7.19 5.98
C ASN A 48 -10.76 -7.12 7.06
N LEU A 49 -9.56 -7.60 6.74
CA LEU A 49 -8.42 -7.66 7.67
C LEU A 49 -8.01 -6.29 8.17
N LEU A 50 -8.05 -5.27 7.31
CA LEU A 50 -7.77 -3.89 7.73
C LEU A 50 -8.80 -3.42 8.78
N GLY A 51 -10.07 -3.73 8.58
CA GLY A 51 -11.14 -3.43 9.54
C GLY A 51 -10.94 -4.15 10.87
N MET A 52 -10.66 -5.45 10.83
CA MET A 52 -10.41 -6.26 12.02
C MET A 52 -9.18 -5.79 12.81
N PHE A 53 -8.14 -5.32 12.12
CA PHE A 53 -6.99 -4.67 12.76
C PHE A 53 -7.39 -3.42 13.54
N TYR A 54 -8.23 -2.55 12.97
CA TYR A 54 -8.70 -1.36 13.68
C TYR A 54 -9.67 -1.67 14.82
N GLU A 55 -10.45 -2.77 14.73
CA GLU A 55 -11.41 -3.19 15.75
C GLU A 55 -10.72 -3.82 16.98
N ASP A 56 -9.84 -4.80 16.79
CA ASP A 56 -9.03 -5.41 17.85
C ASP A 56 -7.57 -5.57 17.41
N PRO A 57 -6.75 -4.52 17.58
CA PRO A 57 -5.35 -4.55 17.20
C PRO A 57 -4.56 -5.63 17.98
N LYS A 58 -4.92 -5.93 19.23
CA LYS A 58 -4.20 -6.92 20.04
C LYS A 58 -4.33 -8.32 19.42
N ARG A 59 -5.51 -8.65 18.89
CA ARG A 59 -5.77 -9.94 18.24
C ARG A 59 -5.26 -9.99 16.80
N TRP A 60 -5.35 -8.89 16.06
CA TRP A 60 -5.22 -8.88 14.60
C TRP A 60 -3.97 -8.20 14.05
N ALA A 61 -3.18 -7.47 14.86
CA ALA A 61 -1.97 -6.79 14.37
C ALA A 61 -1.00 -7.74 13.67
N PHE A 62 -0.69 -8.89 14.28
CA PHE A 62 0.23 -9.86 13.66
C PHE A 62 -0.28 -10.35 12.29
N THR A 63 -1.55 -10.74 12.22
CA THR A 63 -2.18 -11.24 10.99
C THR A 63 -2.22 -10.17 9.90
N PHE A 64 -2.64 -8.95 10.24
CA PHE A 64 -2.71 -7.85 9.29
C PHE A 64 -1.33 -7.42 8.80
N GLN A 65 -0.32 -7.34 9.68
CA GLN A 65 1.04 -6.97 9.30
C GLN A 65 1.67 -8.02 8.38
N LEU A 66 1.43 -9.32 8.61
CA LEU A 66 1.88 -10.37 7.71
C LEU A 66 1.20 -10.25 6.33
N ALA A 67 -0.12 -10.04 6.29
CA ALA A 67 -0.85 -9.83 5.06
C ALA A 67 -0.29 -8.63 4.27
N ALA A 68 -0.14 -7.48 4.92
CA ALA A 68 0.39 -6.25 4.32
C ALA A 68 1.82 -6.40 3.77
N PHE A 69 2.64 -7.28 4.36
CA PHE A 69 3.98 -7.56 3.86
C PHE A 69 4.01 -8.49 2.64
N THR A 70 3.02 -9.38 2.51
CA THR A 70 2.98 -10.41 1.46
C THR A 70 2.16 -10.05 0.22
N THR A 71 1.40 -8.96 0.29
CA THR A 71 0.59 -8.41 -0.82
C THR A 71 1.24 -7.18 -1.40
#